data_AF-A0A371L9F2-F1
#
_entry.id   AF-A0A371L9F2-F1
#
_cell.length_a   1.000
_cell.length_b   1.000
_cell.length_c   1.000
_cell.angle_alpha   90.00
_cell.angle_beta   90.00
_cell.angle_gamma   90.00
#
_symmetry.space_group_name_H-M   'P 1'
#
loop_
_entity.id
_entity.type
_entity.pdbx_description
1 polymer ?
#
loop_
_entity_poly.entity_id
_entity_poly.type
_entity_poly.pdbx_seq_one_letter_code
_entity_poly.pdbx_strand_id
1 'polypeptide(L)'
;MSDSGNTTRAPVIIFAALILVVFGLLAAMWASVRGGDLLPYILGFAVYFLAFHIYLPYRVHKDATFKGRNATFWAALAFFVPLVGAALYFVVAVVVGHDATAE
;
A
#
# COMPACT_ATOMS: atom_id res chain seq x y z
N MET A 1 16.55 -19.82 26.02
CA MET A 1 16.69 -18.56 25.25
C MET A 1 15.75 -18.70 24.04
N SER A 2 14.69 -17.89 23.95
CA SER A 2 13.66 -18.04 22.91
C SER A 2 14.00 -17.15 21.70
N ASP A 3 14.44 -17.76 20.60
CA ASP A 3 14.69 -17.09 19.31
C ASP A 3 13.40 -16.91 18.49
N SER A 4 12.29 -16.53 19.13
CA SER A 4 10.99 -16.36 18.45
C SER A 4 10.82 -15.01 17.74
N GLY A 5 11.79 -14.09 17.88
CA GLY A 5 11.71 -12.74 17.32
C GLY A 5 11.95 -12.64 15.80
N ASN A 6 12.61 -13.64 15.20
CA ASN A 6 13.01 -13.59 13.78
C ASN A 6 11.94 -14.14 12.83
N THR A 7 11.14 -15.10 13.28
CA THR A 7 10.12 -15.78 12.46
C THR A 7 8.97 -14.87 12.05
N THR A 8 8.63 -13.83 12.82
CA THR A 8 7.53 -12.91 12.46
C THR A 8 7.97 -11.75 11.57
N ARG A 9 9.26 -11.37 11.61
CA ARG A 9 9.78 -10.28 10.76
C ARG A 9 10.14 -10.76 9.35
N ALA A 10 10.69 -11.98 9.24
CA ALA A 10 11.10 -12.54 7.95
C ALA A 10 9.97 -12.57 6.89
N PRO A 11 8.72 -12.95 7.19
CA PRO A 11 7.63 -12.96 6.22
C PRO A 11 7.30 -11.57 5.66
N VAL A 12 7.31 -10.53 6.51
CA VAL A 12 6.99 -9.16 6.09
C VAL A 12 8.10 -8.59 5.19
N ILE A 13 9.37 -8.87 5.51
CA ILE A 13 10.50 -8.43 4.71
C ILE A 13 10.50 -9.14 3.35
N ILE A 14 10.26 -10.45 3.33
CA ILE A 14 10.15 -11.24 2.09
C ILE A 14 8.99 -10.72 1.24
N PHE A 15 7.84 -10.45 1.84
CA PHE A 15 6.69 -9.90 1.12
C PHE A 15 6.96 -8.51 0.55
N ALA A 16 7.58 -7.61 1.33
CA ALA A 16 7.97 -6.29 0.83
C ALA A 16 8.99 -6.38 -0.31
N ALA A 17 9.97 -7.27 -0.21
CA ALA A 17 10.94 -7.51 -1.28
C ALA A 17 10.25 -8.07 -2.54
N LEU A 18 9.33 -9.01 -2.40
CA LEU A 18 8.54 -9.56 -3.51
C LEU A 18 7.74 -8.46 -4.20
N ILE A 19 7.09 -7.59 -3.44
CA ILE A 19 6.35 -6.43 -3.95
C ILE A 19 7.28 -5.51 -4.76
N LEU A 20 8.47 -5.19 -4.26
CA LEU A 20 9.44 -4.38 -4.98
C LEU A 20 9.92 -5.04 -6.27
N VAL A 21 10.12 -6.36 -6.27
CA VAL A 21 10.45 -7.12 -7.49
C VAL A 21 9.33 -7.02 -8.52
N VAL A 22 8.08 -7.22 -8.12
CA VAL A 22 6.93 -7.13 -9.01
C VAL A 22 6.80 -5.73 -9.61
N PHE A 23 6.84 -4.68 -8.78
CA PHE A 23 6.76 -3.31 -9.29
C PHE A 23 7.99 -2.92 -10.12
N GLY A 24 9.17 -3.43 -9.78
CA GLY A 24 10.40 -3.22 -10.56
C GLY A 24 10.32 -3.86 -11.95
N LEU A 25 9.82 -5.09 -12.04
CA LEU A 25 9.57 -5.76 -13.33
C LEU A 25 8.52 -5.01 -14.15
N LEU A 26 7.45 -4.55 -13.51
CA LEU A 26 6.43 -3.72 -14.17
C LEU A 26 7.03 -2.42 -14.71
N ALA A 27 7.83 -1.72 -13.90
CA ALA A 27 8.53 -0.50 -14.30
C ALA A 27 9.49 -0.76 -15.47
N ALA A 28 10.27 -1.84 -15.43
CA ALA A 28 11.21 -2.22 -16.49
C ALA A 28 10.49 -2.57 -17.80
N MET A 29 9.43 -3.38 -17.73
CA MET A 29 8.57 -3.68 -18.88
C MET A 29 8.05 -2.37 -19.49
N TRP A 30 7.56 -1.46 -18.65
CA TRP A 30 6.91 -0.27 -19.13
C TRP A 30 7.88 0.74 -19.76
N ALA A 31 9.06 0.92 -19.14
CA ALA A 31 10.15 1.70 -19.71
C ALA A 31 10.55 1.21 -21.11
N SER A 32 10.53 -0.12 -21.31
CA SER A 32 10.86 -0.74 -22.59
C SER A 32 9.79 -0.50 -23.68
N VAL A 33 8.51 -0.51 -23.31
CA VAL A 33 7.40 -0.46 -24.29
C VAL A 33 6.93 0.96 -24.62
N ARG A 34 6.82 1.86 -23.63
CA ARG A 34 6.24 3.21 -23.80
C ARG A 34 7.18 4.36 -23.47
N GLY A 35 8.43 4.08 -23.11
CA GLY A 35 9.33 5.09 -22.57
C GLY A 35 9.08 5.37 -21.08
N GLY A 36 9.96 6.17 -20.49
CA GLY A 36 10.05 6.35 -19.04
C GLY A 36 8.95 7.19 -18.37
N ASP A 37 8.00 7.75 -19.12
CA ASP A 37 7.06 8.77 -18.64
C ASP A 37 6.16 8.30 -17.50
N LEU A 38 5.88 7.00 -17.45
CA LEU A 38 5.03 6.38 -16.44
C LEU A 38 5.82 5.78 -15.26
N LEU A 39 7.16 5.79 -15.32
CA LEU A 39 8.02 5.31 -14.23
C LEU A 39 7.77 6.05 -12.90
N PRO A 40 7.63 7.39 -12.86
CA PRO A 40 7.36 8.10 -11.60
C PRO A 40 6.06 7.63 -10.94
N TYR A 41 5.02 7.33 -11.74
CA TYR A 41 3.74 6.86 -11.24
C TYR A 41 3.82 5.42 -10.71
N ILE A 42 4.51 4.53 -11.43
CA ILE A 42 4.71 3.13 -11.00
C ILE A 42 5.52 3.08 -9.71
N LEU A 43 6.65 3.81 -9.65
CA LEU A 43 7.50 3.87 -8.47
C LEU A 43 6.79 4.57 -7.30
N GLY A 44 6.09 5.67 -7.57
CA GLY A 44 5.27 6.36 -6.57
C GLY A 44 4.19 5.46 -5.99
N PHE A 45 3.52 4.67 -6.84
CA PHE A 45 2.52 3.70 -6.38
C PHE A 45 3.15 2.57 -5.56
N ALA A 46 4.33 2.07 -5.94
CA ALA A 46 5.04 1.08 -5.14
C ALA A 46 5.36 1.63 -3.74
N VAL A 47 5.91 2.84 -3.65
CA VAL A 47 6.20 3.50 -2.36
C VAL A 47 4.92 3.69 -1.54
N TYR A 48 3.85 4.19 -2.17
CA TYR A 48 2.54 4.33 -1.54
C TYR A 48 2.04 2.98 -0.99
N PHE A 49 2.10 1.93 -1.79
CA PHE A 49 1.67 0.59 -1.39
C PHE A 49 2.43 0.09 -0.17
N LEU A 50 3.77 0.15 -0.20
CA LEU A 50 4.59 -0.27 0.94
C LEU A 50 4.30 0.55 2.20
N ALA A 51 4.16 1.87 2.08
CA ALA A 51 3.92 2.74 3.23
C ALA A 51 2.56 2.47 3.88
N PHE A 52 1.49 2.42 3.09
CA PHE A 52 0.12 2.41 3.59
C PHE A 52 -0.47 1.02 3.79
N HIS A 53 -0.01 0.01 3.03
CA HIS A 53 -0.56 -1.35 3.11
C HIS A 53 0.36 -2.32 3.86
N ILE A 54 1.63 -1.97 4.07
CA ILE A 54 2.57 -2.82 4.82
C ILE A 54 3.02 -2.13 6.10
N TYR A 55 3.67 -0.97 5.99
CA TYR A 55 4.30 -0.32 7.14
C TYR A 55 3.27 0.19 8.15
N LEU A 56 2.24 0.91 7.70
CA LEU A 56 1.23 1.47 8.59
C LEU A 56 0.43 0.39 9.33
N PRO A 57 -0.13 -0.65 8.68
CA PRO A 57 -0.85 -1.73 9.38
C PRO A 57 0.04 -2.47 10.38
N TYR A 58 1.31 -2.73 10.02
CA TYR A 58 2.28 -3.32 10.93
C TYR A 58 2.50 -2.48 12.19
N ARG A 59 2.64 -1.16 12.03
CA ARG A 59 2.87 -0.23 13.15
C ARG A 59 1.64 -0.11 14.05
N VAL A 60 0.45 -0.07 13.45
CA VAL A 60 -0.83 -0.09 14.16
C VAL A 60 -1.05 -1.39 14.91
N HIS A 61 -0.75 -2.53 14.28
CA HIS A 61 -0.82 -3.84 14.92
C HIS A 61 0.05 -3.88 16.18
N LYS A 62 1.32 -3.48 16.05
CA LYS A 62 2.24 -3.44 17.18
C LYS A 62 1.75 -2.54 18.31
N ASP A 63 1.33 -1.32 18.00
CA ASP A 63 0.83 -0.38 19.00
C ASP A 63 -0.41 -0.92 19.73
N ALA A 64 -1.33 -1.54 19.00
CA ALA A 64 -2.53 -2.14 19.59
C ALA A 64 -2.20 -3.38 20.44
N THR A 65 -1.23 -4.20 20.03
CA THR A 65 -0.72 -5.34 20.82
C THR A 65 -0.11 -4.88 22.14
N PHE A 66 0.72 -3.83 22.12
CA PHE A 66 1.30 -3.26 23.34
C PHE A 66 0.25 -2.69 24.30
N LYS A 67 -0.86 -2.18 23.77
CA LYS A 67 -1.96 -1.60 24.55
C LYS A 67 -3.03 -2.62 24.96
N GLY A 68 -2.84 -3.92 24.69
CA GLY A 68 -3.83 -4.97 25.02
C GLY A 68 -5.16 -4.81 24.28
N ARG A 69 -5.16 -4.12 23.14
CA ARG A 69 -6.35 -3.90 22.29
C ARG A 69 -6.45 -4.97 21.22
N ASN A 70 -7.59 -5.03 20.53
CA ASN A 70 -7.77 -5.92 19.37
C ASN A 70 -6.86 -5.49 18.20
N ALA A 71 -5.63 -5.99 18.19
CA ALA A 71 -4.59 -5.59 17.24
C ALA A 71 -4.90 -5.97 15.79
N THR A 72 -5.59 -7.09 15.58
CA THR A 72 -5.99 -7.55 14.26
C THR A 72 -7.03 -6.61 13.65
N PHE A 73 -8.04 -6.20 14.43
CA PHE A 73 -9.06 -5.25 13.97
C PHE A 73 -8.45 -3.92 13.52
N TRP A 74 -7.59 -3.33 14.34
CA TRP A 74 -6.98 -2.03 14.02
C TRP A 74 -6.00 -2.11 12.85
N ALA A 75 -5.25 -3.21 12.72
CA ALA A 75 -4.37 -3.43 11.58
C ALA A 75 -5.16 -3.60 10.28
N ALA A 76 -6.26 -4.37 10.31
CA ALA A 76 -7.14 -4.53 9.16
C ALA A 76 -7.75 -3.18 8.75
N LEU A 77 -8.24 -2.39 9.71
CA LEU A 77 -8.76 -1.06 9.43
C LEU A 77 -7.70 -0.17 8.76
N ALA A 78 -6.48 -0.15 9.31
CA ALA A 78 -5.36 0.62 8.74
C ALA A 78 -4.97 0.15 7.32
N PHE A 79 -5.15 -1.13 6.99
CA PHE A 79 -4.91 -1.67 5.66
C PHE A 79 -5.97 -1.24 4.64
N PHE A 80 -7.25 -1.16 5.05
CA PHE A 80 -8.36 -0.84 4.14
C PHE A 80 -8.65 0.66 4.00
N VAL A 81 -8.31 1.49 4.99
CA VAL A 81 -8.49 2.95 4.92
C VAL A 81 -7.90 3.59 3.65
N PRO A 82 -6.69 3.24 3.19
CA PRO A 82 -6.12 3.78 1.95
C PRO A 82 -6.97 3.47 0.70
N LEU A 83 -7.68 2.32 0.68
CA LEU A 83 -8.60 1.96 -0.39
C LEU A 83 -9.86 2.83 -0.36
N VAL A 84 -10.35 3.19 0.83
CA VAL A 84 -11.47 4.13 0.99
C VAL A 84 -11.10 5.51 0.45
N GLY A 85 -9.89 5.99 0.72
CA GLY A 85 -9.39 7.26 0.16
C GLY A 85 -9.37 7.25 -1.38
N ALA A 86 -8.89 6.17 -1.99
CA ALA A 86 -8.91 6.00 -3.44
C ALA A 86 -10.34 5.92 -4.00
N ALA A 87 -11.23 5.19 -3.33
CA ALA A 87 -12.64 5.10 -3.73
C ALA A 87 -13.34 6.47 -3.66
N LEU A 88 -13.10 7.24 -2.59
CA LEU A 88 -13.64 8.59 -2.45
C LEU A 88 -13.08 9.55 -3.51
N TYR A 89 -11.79 9.48 -3.83
CA TYR A 89 -11.22 10.25 -4.93
C TYR A 89 -11.93 9.96 -6.26
N PHE A 90 -12.17 8.68 -6.56
CA PHE A 90 -12.92 8.29 -7.75
C PHE A 90 -14.38 8.77 -7.72
N VAL A 91 -15.08 8.65 -6.59
CA VAL A 91 -16.47 9.14 -6.46
C VAL A 91 -16.53 10.65 -6.65
N VAL A 92 -15.63 11.42 -6.01
CA VAL A 92 -15.58 12.88 -6.17
C VAL A 92 -15.25 13.25 -7.63
N ALA A 93 -14.27 12.59 -8.25
CA ALA A 93 -13.92 12.85 -9.64
C ALA A 93 -15.08 12.53 -10.60
N VAL A 94 -15.85 11.46 -10.35
CA VAL A 94 -17.02 11.09 -11.16
C VAL A 94 -18.18 12.06 -10.92
N VAL A 95 -18.49 12.40 -9.67
CA VAL A 95 -19.61 13.29 -9.33
C VAL A 95 -19.34 14.71 -9.82
N VAL A 96 -18.17 15.27 -9.49
CA VAL A 96 -17.79 16.64 -9.91
C VAL A 96 -17.45 16.70 -11.40
N GLY A 97 -16.88 15.64 -11.96
CA GLY A 97 -16.60 15.55 -13.40
C GLY A 97 -17.86 15.42 -14.26
N HIS A 98 -18.93 14.79 -13.75
CA HIS A 98 -20.24 14.74 -14.42
C HIS A 98 -20.85 16.13 -14.56
N ASP A 99 -20.73 16.96 -13.51
CA ASP A 99 -21.28 18.32 -13.50
C ASP A 99 -20.51 19.27 -14.46
N ALA A 100 -19.22 19.03 -14.69
CA ALA A 100 -18.37 19.88 -15.53
C ALA A 100 -18.54 19.66 -17.06
N THR A 101 -19.22 18.59 -17.47
CA THR A 101 -19.49 18.27 -18.89
C THR A 101 -20.94 18.54 -19.32
N ALA A 102 -21.77 19.03 -18.39
CA ALA A 102 -23.18 19.31 -18.63
C ALA A 102 -23.47 20.75 -19.09
N GLU A 103 -22.43 21.55 -19.34
CA GLU A 103 -22.50 22.90 -19.94
C GLU A 103 -22.05 22.92 -21.41
#